data_AF-A0A9D4M6C2-F1
#
_entry.id   AF-A0A9D4M6C2-F1
#
_cell.length_a   1.000
_cell.length_b   1.000
_cell.length_c   1.000
_cell.angle_alpha   90.00
_cell.angle_beta   90.00
_cell.angle_gamma   90.00
#
_symmetry.space_group_name_H-M   'P 1'
#
loop_
_entity.id
_entity.type
_entity.pdbx_description
1 polymer ?
#
loop_
_entity_poly.entity_id
_entity_poly.type
_entity_poly.pdbx_seq_one_letter_code
_entity_poly.pdbx_strand_id
1 'polypeptide(L)'
;MGIKGTVKRSTDGDFIHANVDIDLIIEEEPPYGCKDKPVEIFHMIEHFCLGRRRLHIFARDSTIRPGWLSIGSELTSSNYEKEIYMSYFKGDQSLTTGCTEEIERLRPKSPVNKNKPQGMANAPRGGRGGPQRGGMQGGAPGRGGRGMGMMNRGGPGRGMRGRGPQRGNFR
;
A
#
# COMPACT_ATOMS: atom_id res chain seq x y z
N MET A 1 4.89 -9.53 14.67
CA MET A 1 4.01 -9.39 13.49
C MET A 1 4.86 -9.37 12.23
N GLY A 2 4.49 -10.09 11.16
CA GLY A 2 5.22 -10.12 9.90
C GLY A 2 4.31 -9.84 8.71
N ILE A 3 4.84 -9.25 7.65
CA ILE A 3 4.10 -8.94 6.42
C ILE A 3 4.70 -9.70 5.23
N LYS A 4 3.83 -10.24 4.38
CA LYS A 4 4.22 -10.89 3.11
C LYS A 4 3.48 -10.21 1.97
N GLY A 5 4.20 -9.86 0.91
CA GLY A 5 3.67 -9.10 -0.23
C GLY A 5 3.65 -7.60 0.02
N THR A 6 2.95 -6.86 -0.84
CA THR A 6 2.84 -5.40 -0.78
C THR A 6 1.44 -5.02 -0.32
N VAL A 7 1.35 -4.33 0.82
CA VAL A 7 0.09 -3.78 1.35
C VAL A 7 0.27 -2.30 1.67
N LYS A 8 -0.65 -1.46 1.20
CA LYS A 8 -0.64 -0.01 1.35
C LYS A 8 -1.92 0.47 2.04
N ARG A 9 -1.77 1.05 3.24
CA ARG A 9 -2.91 1.55 4.05
C ARG A 9 -3.82 2.54 3.33
N SER A 10 -3.29 3.31 2.39
CA SER A 10 -4.03 4.34 1.65
C SER A 10 -4.91 3.79 0.54
N THR A 11 -4.61 2.60 0.01
CA THR A 11 -5.34 2.00 -1.11
C THR A 11 -6.02 0.69 -0.75
N ASP A 12 -5.45 -0.09 0.17
CA ASP A 12 -5.86 -1.47 0.44
C ASP A 12 -6.72 -1.54 1.70
N GLY A 13 -7.66 -0.59 1.83
CA GLY A 13 -8.60 -0.50 2.96
C GLY A 13 -9.66 -1.60 2.95
N ASP A 14 -9.86 -2.26 1.82
CA ASP A 14 -10.67 -3.47 1.63
C ASP A 14 -10.02 -4.74 2.20
N PHE A 15 -8.73 -4.65 2.59
CA PHE A 15 -7.98 -5.75 3.17
C PHE A 15 -7.51 -5.48 4.60
N ILE A 16 -7.12 -4.24 4.94
CA ILE A 16 -6.64 -3.88 6.27
C ILE A 16 -7.32 -2.65 6.87
N HIS A 17 -7.64 -2.72 8.16
CA HIS A 17 -7.95 -1.55 8.99
C HIS A 17 -6.77 -1.29 9.93
N ALA A 18 -5.79 -0.53 9.45
CA ALA A 18 -4.63 -0.18 10.26
C ALA A 18 -5.00 0.80 11.39
N ASN A 19 -4.22 0.76 12.46
CA ASN A 19 -4.29 1.71 13.58
C ASN A 19 -5.61 1.68 14.38
N VAL A 20 -6.39 0.61 14.28
CA VAL A 20 -7.55 0.36 15.16
C VAL A 20 -7.07 0.02 16.58
N ASP A 21 -6.13 -0.92 16.69
CA ASP A 21 -5.52 -1.33 17.96
C ASP A 21 -4.09 -0.78 18.13
N ILE A 22 -3.65 -0.69 19.38
CA ILE A 22 -2.25 -0.42 19.75
C ILE A 22 -1.43 -1.72 19.74
N ASP A 23 -0.13 -1.70 20.09
CA ASP A 23 0.74 -2.89 20.10
C ASP A 23 1.00 -3.48 21.49
N LEU A 24 0.11 -3.17 22.45
CA LEU A 24 0.18 -3.62 23.83
C LEU A 24 -1.10 -4.33 24.23
N ILE A 25 -0.95 -5.43 24.97
CA ILE A 25 -2.01 -6.09 25.72
C ILE A 25 -1.56 -6.07 27.19
N ILE A 26 -2.44 -5.66 28.09
CA ILE A 26 -2.19 -5.64 29.53
C ILE A 26 -3.25 -6.53 30.19
N GLU A 27 -2.80 -7.63 30.78
CA GLU A 27 -3.65 -8.59 31.49
C GLU A 27 -2.96 -9.02 32.79
N GLU A 28 -3.75 -9.48 33.76
CA GLU A 28 -3.22 -10.06 34.99
C GLU A 28 -2.41 -11.32 34.70
N GLU A 29 -1.42 -11.63 35.54
CA GLU A 29 -0.65 -12.85 35.38
C GLU A 29 -1.57 -14.08 35.53
N PRO A 30 -1.60 -14.99 34.53
CA PRO A 30 -2.44 -16.16 34.61
C PRO A 30 -1.91 -17.14 35.66
N PRO A 31 -2.75 -18.07 36.16
CA PRO A 31 -2.31 -19.08 37.14
C PRO A 31 -1.09 -19.87 36.68
N TYR A 32 -0.25 -20.28 37.64
CA TYR A 32 0.96 -21.04 37.34
C TYR A 32 0.66 -22.28 36.48
N GLY A 33 1.44 -22.46 35.42
CA GLY A 33 1.27 -23.55 34.45
C GLY A 33 0.27 -23.26 33.32
N CYS A 34 -0.45 -22.13 33.36
CA CYS A 34 -1.27 -21.69 32.24
C CYS A 34 -0.39 -21.32 31.04
N LYS A 35 -0.66 -21.94 29.89
CA LYS A 35 0.04 -21.68 28.62
C LYS A 35 -0.78 -20.80 27.68
N ASP A 36 -1.98 -20.39 28.09
CA ASP A 36 -2.87 -19.59 27.27
C ASP A 36 -2.29 -18.20 27.05
N LYS A 37 -2.53 -17.69 25.85
CA LYS A 37 -2.20 -16.32 25.48
C LYS A 37 -3.47 -15.48 25.63
N PRO A 38 -3.33 -14.19 25.98
CA PRO A 38 -4.47 -13.29 26.07
C PRO A 38 -5.37 -13.39 24.85
N VAL A 39 -6.68 -13.57 25.07
CA VAL A 39 -7.66 -13.71 23.97
C VAL A 39 -7.70 -12.47 23.07
N GLU A 40 -7.31 -11.31 23.60
CA GLU A 40 -7.26 -10.04 22.88
C GLU A 40 -6.36 -10.09 21.63
N ILE A 41 -5.37 -10.99 21.58
CA ILE A 41 -4.56 -11.17 20.36
C ILE A 41 -5.41 -11.54 19.15
N PHE A 42 -6.50 -12.29 19.34
CA PHE A 42 -7.42 -12.63 18.25
C PHE A 42 -8.19 -11.40 17.76
N HIS A 43 -8.62 -10.53 18.69
CA HIS A 43 -9.32 -9.30 18.35
C HIS A 43 -8.43 -8.38 17.51
N MET A 44 -7.18 -8.17 17.93
CA MET A 44 -6.23 -7.34 17.16
C MET A 44 -6.02 -7.88 15.74
N ILE A 45 -5.91 -9.19 15.58
CA ILE A 45 -5.74 -9.82 14.25
C ILE A 45 -7.00 -9.66 13.39
N GLU A 46 -8.18 -9.85 13.99
CA GLU A 46 -9.48 -9.76 13.30
C GLU A 46 -9.85 -8.33 12.91
N HIS A 47 -9.55 -7.35 13.77
CA HIS A 47 -9.73 -5.93 13.48
C HIS A 47 -8.75 -5.47 12.41
N PHE A 48 -7.47 -5.87 12.50
CA PHE A 48 -6.44 -5.44 11.57
C PHE A 48 -6.66 -5.99 10.16
N CYS A 49 -6.95 -7.29 10.01
CA CYS A 49 -7.03 -7.98 8.71
C CYS A 49 -8.45 -8.50 8.42
N LEU A 50 -9.03 -7.98 7.34
CA LEU A 50 -10.35 -8.37 6.86
C LEU A 50 -10.35 -9.74 6.18
N GLY A 51 -9.17 -10.34 5.93
CA GLY A 51 -9.05 -11.68 5.37
C GLY A 51 -9.68 -12.75 6.26
N ARG A 52 -10.59 -13.55 5.71
CA ARG A 52 -11.39 -14.53 6.47
C ARG A 52 -10.70 -15.88 6.70
N ARG A 53 -9.58 -16.15 6.01
CA ARG A 53 -8.82 -17.40 6.14
C ARG A 53 -7.75 -17.25 7.23
N ARG A 54 -8.11 -17.57 8.47
CA ARG A 54 -7.23 -17.45 9.64
C ARG A 54 -6.84 -18.83 10.16
N LEU A 55 -5.57 -19.03 10.48
CA LEU A 55 -5.02 -20.31 10.95
C LEU A 55 -4.32 -20.10 12.29
N HIS A 56 -4.73 -20.85 13.31
CA HIS A 56 -4.12 -20.91 14.63
C HIS A 56 -3.36 -22.23 14.77
N ILE A 57 -2.02 -22.17 14.72
CA ILE A 57 -1.13 -23.33 14.87
C ILE A 57 -0.75 -23.45 16.34
N PHE A 58 -0.66 -24.69 16.85
CA PHE A 58 -0.50 -25.05 18.26
C PHE A 58 -1.72 -24.69 19.13
N ALA A 59 -2.91 -24.75 18.53
CA ALA A 59 -4.16 -24.54 19.23
C ALA A 59 -4.46 -25.66 20.24
N ARG A 60 -5.21 -25.29 21.28
CA ARG A 60 -5.83 -26.15 22.29
C ARG A 60 -7.34 -26.04 22.22
N ASP A 61 -8.06 -26.98 22.84
CA ASP A 61 -9.52 -26.96 22.95
C ASP A 61 -10.04 -25.63 23.53
N SER A 62 -9.35 -25.07 24.54
CA SER A 62 -9.69 -23.78 25.16
C SER A 62 -9.59 -22.57 24.22
N THR A 63 -8.93 -22.72 23.07
CA THR A 63 -8.64 -21.63 22.12
C THR A 63 -9.36 -21.78 20.78
N ILE A 64 -10.26 -22.75 20.66
CA ILE A 64 -11.09 -22.90 19.46
C ILE A 64 -11.99 -21.66 19.33
N ARG A 65 -11.96 -21.02 18.16
CA ARG A 65 -12.66 -19.76 17.90
C ARG A 65 -13.37 -19.75 16.54
N PRO A 66 -14.61 -19.25 16.44
CA PRO A 66 -15.26 -19.03 15.15
C PRO A 66 -14.43 -18.15 14.21
N GLY A 67 -14.41 -18.47 12.92
CA GLY A 67 -13.61 -17.75 11.93
C GLY A 67 -12.12 -18.14 11.89
N TRP A 68 -11.70 -19.14 12.68
CA TRP A 68 -10.34 -19.68 12.70
C TRP A 68 -10.34 -21.18 12.40
N LEU A 69 -9.36 -21.61 11.61
CA LEU A 69 -8.94 -23.00 11.55
C LEU A 69 -7.91 -23.24 12.66
N SER A 70 -8.18 -24.19 13.56
CA SER A 70 -7.30 -24.52 14.69
C SER A 70 -6.59 -25.84 14.43
N ILE A 71 -5.27 -25.86 14.56
CA ILE A 71 -4.43 -27.06 14.39
C ILE A 71 -3.47 -27.14 15.56
N GLY A 72 -3.45 -28.27 16.26
CA GLY A 72 -2.54 -28.48 17.39
C GLY A 72 -2.57 -29.93 17.87
N SER A 73 -1.50 -30.35 18.55
CA SER A 73 -1.37 -31.71 19.10
C SER A 73 -2.20 -31.94 20.37
N GLU A 74 -2.62 -30.86 21.03
CA GLU A 74 -3.39 -30.89 22.28
C GLU A 74 -4.91 -30.76 22.04
N LEU A 75 -5.36 -30.87 20.78
CA LEU A 75 -6.79 -30.91 20.45
C LEU A 75 -7.35 -32.32 20.71
N THR A 76 -8.46 -32.41 21.42
CA THR A 76 -9.06 -33.71 21.76
C THR A 76 -9.92 -34.29 20.63
N SER A 77 -10.31 -33.48 19.66
CA SER A 77 -11.15 -33.89 18.53
C SER A 77 -10.77 -33.15 17.24
N SER A 78 -11.31 -33.61 16.11
CA SER A 78 -11.07 -33.02 14.80
C SER A 78 -12.33 -33.06 13.95
N ASN A 79 -12.65 -31.94 13.32
CA ASN A 79 -13.79 -31.77 12.42
C ASN A 79 -13.41 -31.09 11.10
N TYR A 80 -12.11 -30.99 10.81
CA TYR A 80 -11.64 -30.30 9.61
C TYR A 80 -11.94 -31.12 8.36
N GLU A 81 -12.80 -30.57 7.51
CA GLU A 81 -13.04 -31.07 6.17
C GLU A 81 -12.66 -30.00 5.14
N LYS A 82 -11.67 -30.31 4.29
CA LYS A 82 -11.08 -29.35 3.34
C LYS A 82 -12.12 -28.75 2.39
N GLU A 83 -13.02 -29.58 1.88
CA GLU A 83 -14.00 -29.17 0.86
C GLU A 83 -15.04 -28.23 1.44
N ILE A 84 -15.59 -28.57 2.61
CA ILE A 84 -16.48 -27.70 3.38
C ILE A 84 -15.78 -26.39 3.74
N TYR A 85 -14.57 -26.46 4.31
CA TYR A 85 -13.83 -25.26 4.72
C TYR A 85 -13.58 -24.33 3.52
N MET A 86 -13.13 -24.87 2.39
CA MET A 86 -12.89 -24.09 1.19
C MET A 86 -14.18 -23.52 0.58
N SER A 87 -15.34 -24.16 0.80
CA SER A 87 -16.63 -23.70 0.27
C SER A 87 -17.05 -22.33 0.83
N TYR A 88 -16.69 -22.00 2.07
CA TYR A 88 -16.97 -20.70 2.72
C TYR A 88 -16.28 -19.49 2.07
N PHE A 89 -15.39 -19.75 1.12
CA PHE A 89 -14.55 -18.74 0.46
C PHE A 89 -14.69 -18.76 -1.07
N LYS A 90 -15.66 -19.51 -1.62
CA LYS A 90 -15.93 -19.61 -3.06
C LYS A 90 -17.11 -18.74 -3.47
N GLY A 91 -17.15 -18.36 -4.75
CA GLY A 91 -18.29 -17.67 -5.38
C GLY A 91 -18.47 -16.24 -4.88
N ASP A 92 -19.73 -15.85 -4.64
CA ASP A 92 -20.12 -14.51 -4.15
C ASP A 92 -19.66 -14.24 -2.71
N GLN A 93 -19.18 -15.25 -1.98
CA GLN A 93 -18.61 -15.09 -0.65
C GLN A 93 -17.18 -14.56 -0.77
N SER A 94 -17.03 -13.26 -0.51
CA SER A 94 -15.72 -12.57 -0.55
C SER A 94 -14.68 -13.24 0.35
N LEU A 95 -13.42 -13.26 -0.10
CA LEU A 95 -12.25 -13.65 0.71
C LEU A 95 -12.02 -12.71 1.91
N THR A 96 -12.62 -11.53 1.86
CA THR A 96 -12.62 -10.54 2.94
C THR A 96 -14.00 -10.40 3.55
N THR A 97 -14.09 -9.87 4.76
CA THR A 97 -15.37 -9.59 5.44
C THR A 97 -16.17 -8.48 4.77
N GLY A 98 -15.55 -7.70 3.88
CA GLY A 98 -16.08 -6.40 3.47
C GLY A 98 -16.03 -5.39 4.61
N CYS A 99 -16.63 -4.22 4.36
CA CYS A 99 -16.69 -3.13 5.32
C CYS A 99 -18.03 -2.38 5.16
N THR A 100 -18.66 -2.02 6.27
CA THR A 100 -19.88 -1.19 6.23
C THR A 100 -19.51 0.29 6.11
N GLU A 101 -20.44 1.12 5.62
CA GLU A 101 -20.20 2.56 5.51
C GLU A 101 -19.93 3.21 6.87
N GLU A 102 -20.53 2.69 7.94
CA GLU A 102 -20.30 3.17 9.30
C GLU A 102 -18.87 2.91 9.77
N ILE A 103 -18.37 1.68 9.59
CA ILE A 103 -16.98 1.34 9.92
C ILE A 103 -16.03 2.17 9.06
N GLU A 104 -16.33 2.35 7.77
CA GLU A 104 -15.56 3.23 6.91
C GLU A 104 -15.53 4.68 7.42
N ARG A 105 -16.62 5.22 7.96
CA ARG A 105 -16.61 6.60 8.47
C ARG A 105 -15.80 6.75 9.76
N LEU A 106 -15.80 5.73 10.62
CA LEU A 106 -15.22 5.81 11.96
C LEU A 106 -13.75 5.36 12.02
N ARG A 107 -13.31 4.46 11.13
CA ARG A 107 -11.96 3.91 11.21
C ARG A 107 -10.89 4.99 10.95
N PRO A 108 -9.72 4.91 11.60
CA PRO A 108 -8.60 5.80 11.31
C PRO A 108 -8.13 5.71 9.86
N LYS A 109 -7.87 6.86 9.22
CA LYS A 109 -7.35 6.97 7.85
C LYS A 109 -6.24 7.99 7.76
N SER A 110 -5.36 7.82 6.78
CA SER A 110 -4.37 8.85 6.46
C SER A 110 -5.04 10.15 5.99
N PRO A 111 -4.53 11.33 6.35
CA PRO A 111 -5.05 12.60 5.86
C PRO A 111 -5.02 12.68 4.33
N VAL A 112 -6.06 13.26 3.74
CA VAL A 112 -6.08 13.56 2.30
C VAL A 112 -5.17 14.74 1.98
N ASN A 113 -4.29 14.57 1.00
CA ASN A 113 -3.44 15.66 0.51
C ASN A 113 -4.29 16.63 -0.33
N LYS A 114 -4.52 17.84 0.18
CA LYS A 114 -5.38 18.87 -0.43
C LYS A 114 -4.89 19.38 -1.80
N ASN A 115 -3.65 19.07 -2.20
CA ASN A 115 -3.07 19.55 -3.46
C ASN A 115 -3.32 18.64 -4.69
N LYS A 116 -4.16 17.60 -4.58
CA LYS A 116 -4.62 16.85 -5.77
C LYS A 116 -5.98 17.39 -6.24
N PRO A 117 -6.12 17.84 -7.49
CA PRO A 117 -7.39 18.32 -8.00
C PRO A 117 -8.45 17.20 -7.89
N GLN A 118 -9.52 17.55 -7.20
CA GLN A 118 -10.60 16.69 -6.75
C GLN A 118 -11.54 16.40 -7.93
N GLY A 119 -11.21 15.40 -8.75
CA GLY A 119 -12.03 15.11 -9.94
C GLY A 119 -11.79 13.80 -10.70
N MET A 120 -10.84 12.95 -10.31
CA MET A 120 -10.44 11.81 -11.16
C MET A 120 -10.61 10.41 -10.54
N ALA A 121 -11.33 10.28 -9.42
CA ALA A 121 -11.44 9.00 -8.73
C ALA A 121 -12.41 8.00 -9.39
N ASN A 122 -13.22 8.40 -10.37
CA ASN A 122 -14.28 7.56 -10.97
C ASN A 122 -14.31 7.59 -12.51
N ALA A 123 -13.16 7.55 -13.20
CA ALA A 123 -13.14 7.30 -14.64
C ALA A 123 -12.80 5.82 -14.93
N PRO A 124 -13.59 5.09 -15.73
CA PRO A 124 -13.19 3.77 -16.22
C PRO A 124 -11.94 3.94 -17.09
N ARG A 125 -10.97 3.07 -16.88
CA ARG A 125 -9.68 3.03 -17.58
C ARG A 125 -9.90 2.76 -19.07
N GLY A 126 -10.03 3.82 -19.87
CA GLY A 126 -10.12 3.77 -21.33
C GLY A 126 -8.83 4.23 -22.01
N GLY A 127 -8.28 3.37 -22.87
CA GLY A 127 -7.60 3.76 -24.11
C GLY A 127 -6.31 4.58 -24.04
N ARG A 128 -5.18 3.91 -24.27
CA ARG A 128 -3.89 4.52 -24.62
C ARG A 128 -4.01 5.20 -26.00
N GLY A 129 -4.28 6.51 -26.04
CA GLY A 129 -4.29 7.33 -27.26
C GLY A 129 -3.42 8.57 -27.09
N GLY A 130 -2.29 8.61 -27.80
CA GLY A 130 -1.35 9.74 -27.79
C GLY A 130 -1.94 11.01 -28.43
N PRO A 131 -1.40 12.19 -28.12
CA PRO A 131 -2.02 13.46 -28.53
C PRO A 131 -1.90 13.70 -30.03
N GLN A 132 -3.05 13.75 -30.67
CA GLN A 132 -3.27 14.16 -32.06
C GLN A 132 -3.22 15.70 -32.11
N ARG A 133 -2.11 16.25 -32.62
CA ARG A 133 -2.01 17.67 -32.99
C ARG A 133 -2.84 17.90 -34.26
N GLY A 134 -3.98 18.57 -34.13
CA GLY A 134 -4.74 19.12 -35.24
C GLY A 134 -4.19 20.47 -35.70
N GLY A 135 -4.10 20.68 -37.01
CA GLY A 135 -3.75 21.95 -37.65
C GLY A 135 -3.66 21.78 -39.17
N MET A 136 -4.69 22.26 -39.86
CA MET A 136 -5.09 22.00 -41.25
C MET A 136 -4.30 22.81 -42.31
N GLN A 137 -4.33 22.31 -43.57
CA GLN A 137 -4.02 22.98 -44.86
C GLN A 137 -2.52 23.24 -45.16
N GLY A 138 -1.94 22.92 -46.32
CA GLY A 138 -2.41 22.44 -47.63
C GLY A 138 -1.30 22.74 -48.65
N GLY A 139 -1.08 21.85 -49.63
CA GLY A 139 -0.28 22.14 -50.84
C GLY A 139 1.17 21.63 -50.88
N ALA A 140 1.44 20.66 -51.76
CA ALA A 140 2.76 20.29 -52.27
C ALA A 140 2.90 20.81 -53.73
N PRO A 141 4.01 20.58 -54.47
CA PRO A 141 5.44 20.53 -54.12
C PRO A 141 6.29 21.47 -55.02
N GLY A 142 7.57 21.74 -54.71
CA GLY A 142 8.49 22.24 -55.74
C GLY A 142 9.80 22.94 -55.34
N ARG A 143 10.90 22.20 -55.54
CA ARG A 143 12.10 22.61 -56.31
C ARG A 143 13.00 23.77 -55.81
N GLY A 144 14.19 23.39 -55.32
CA GLY A 144 15.47 23.95 -55.76
C GLY A 144 16.02 25.17 -55.01
N GLY A 145 17.34 25.18 -54.77
CA GLY A 145 18.08 26.43 -54.49
C GLY A 145 19.24 26.29 -53.52
N ARG A 146 20.45 26.15 -54.06
CA ARG A 146 21.73 26.40 -53.39
C ARG A 146 21.83 27.86 -52.92
N GLY A 147 22.53 28.11 -51.81
CA GLY A 147 22.90 29.47 -51.40
C GLY A 147 23.96 29.50 -50.30
N MET A 148 25.20 29.77 -50.70
CA MET A 148 26.39 30.08 -49.87
C MET A 148 26.25 31.45 -49.17
N GLY A 149 27.00 31.63 -48.07
CA GLY A 149 27.38 32.95 -47.52
C GLY A 149 27.61 32.91 -46.00
N MET A 150 28.82 32.57 -45.53
CA MET A 150 29.96 33.47 -45.20
C MET A 150 29.92 34.12 -43.80
N MET A 151 30.95 33.75 -43.02
CA MET A 151 31.82 34.59 -42.17
C MET A 151 31.24 35.41 -41.01
N ASN A 152 31.58 35.01 -39.78
CA ASN A 152 32.40 35.81 -38.84
C ASN A 152 32.82 34.91 -37.66
N ARG A 153 34.06 34.43 -37.51
CA ARG A 153 35.30 35.09 -37.06
C ARG A 153 35.16 35.84 -35.72
N GLY A 154 35.75 35.28 -34.67
CA GLY A 154 35.90 35.92 -33.36
C GLY A 154 36.27 34.92 -32.26
N GLY A 155 37.57 34.57 -32.18
CA GLY A 155 38.15 33.63 -31.22
C GLY A 155 38.37 34.19 -29.80
N PRO A 156 39.10 33.45 -28.94
CA PRO A 156 38.87 33.38 -27.49
C PRO A 156 39.83 34.23 -26.64
N GLY A 157 39.36 34.69 -25.49
CA GLY A 157 40.18 35.36 -24.47
C GLY A 157 40.36 34.51 -23.21
N ARG A 158 41.56 33.94 -23.05
CA ARG A 158 42.07 33.30 -21.82
C ARG A 158 42.87 34.32 -20.99
N GLY A 159 42.82 34.16 -19.67
CA GLY A 159 43.87 34.54 -18.72
C GLY A 159 43.67 35.87 -17.98
N MET A 160 44.21 36.13 -16.79
CA MET A 160 44.92 35.35 -15.78
C MET A 160 45.20 36.30 -14.58
N ARG A 161 45.04 35.82 -13.35
CA ARG A 161 45.78 36.16 -12.09
C ARG A 161 45.94 37.62 -11.58
N GLY A 162 45.64 37.77 -10.28
CA GLY A 162 46.32 38.62 -9.28
C GLY A 162 45.60 38.51 -7.92
N ARG A 163 46.00 37.65 -6.97
CA ARG A 163 47.07 37.70 -5.95
C ARG A 163 46.89 38.80 -4.87
N GLY A 164 46.62 38.42 -3.62
CA GLY A 164 46.82 39.25 -2.42
C GLY A 164 45.91 38.92 -1.21
N PRO A 165 46.43 38.51 -0.03
CA PRO A 165 45.64 38.00 1.11
C PRO A 165 45.57 38.97 2.32
N GLN A 166 44.52 38.89 3.15
CA GLN A 166 44.47 39.35 4.56
C GLN A 166 43.31 38.63 5.28
N ARG A 167 43.61 37.76 6.26
CA ARG A 167 43.65 37.97 7.74
C ARG A 167 42.27 38.09 8.41
N GLY A 168 42.02 37.22 9.40
CA GLY A 168 41.08 37.49 10.50
C GLY A 168 40.36 36.26 11.07
N ASN A 169 40.95 35.61 12.08
CA ASN A 169 40.22 34.83 13.09
C ASN A 169 39.21 35.72 13.83
N PHE A 170 38.11 35.16 14.34
CA PHE A 170 37.76 35.17 15.77
C PHE A 170 36.40 34.49 16.04
N ARG A 171 36.46 33.49 16.93
CA ARG A 171 35.43 32.84 17.78
C ARG A 171 34.34 32.01 17.11
#